data_AF-A0A2T0M8H9-F1
#
_entry.id   AF-A0A2T0M8H9-F1
#
_cell.length_a   1.000
_cell.length_b   1.000
_cell.length_c   1.000
_cell.angle_alpha   90.00
_cell.angle_beta   90.00
_cell.angle_gamma   90.00
#
_symmetry.space_group_name_H-M   'P 1'
#
loop_
_entity.id
_entity.type
_entity.pdbx_description
1 polymer ?
#
loop_
_entity_poly.entity_id
_entity_poly.type
_entity_poly.pdbx_seq_one_letter_code
_entity_poly.pdbx_strand_id
1 'polypeptide(L)'
;MKRLIIVLPIVALSCVFLLHMNANRANPFSLGVASKAPETISVSITKYEDCIQKESLITIKAFLKRENRLPVGKNLSKLDGQIRKYQTSLDSTIHNLNAIDAHSFLHDEFRRCKELILSSESSSFLTYYHLKIMEACYEKDKMLNESSQNSLANL
;
A
#
# COMPACT_ATOMS: atom_id res chain seq x y z
N MET A 1 16.64 11.56 49.32
CA MET A 1 16.08 12.25 48.14
C MET A 1 17.17 12.40 47.09
N LYS A 2 16.96 11.89 45.88
CA LYS A 2 17.42 12.42 44.58
C LYS A 2 17.09 11.36 43.52
N ARG A 3 16.00 11.59 42.79
CA ARG A 3 15.68 10.90 41.52
C ARG A 3 16.43 11.65 40.43
N LEU A 4 17.19 10.97 39.57
CA LEU A 4 17.62 11.55 38.30
C LEU A 4 17.96 10.47 37.25
N ILE A 5 17.02 10.33 36.31
CA ILE A 5 17.21 10.22 34.85
C ILE A 5 18.18 9.13 34.34
N ILE A 6 17.63 7.98 33.99
CA ILE A 6 18.22 7.03 33.03
C ILE A 6 17.16 6.75 31.96
N VAL A 7 17.02 7.66 31.00
CA VAL A 7 16.11 7.48 29.84
C VAL A 7 16.85 7.71 28.52
N LEU A 8 18.19 7.71 28.50
CA LEU A 8 18.94 8.21 27.33
C LEU A 8 19.94 7.29 26.60
N PRO A 9 19.94 5.94 26.71
CA PRO A 9 20.69 5.14 25.73
C PRO A 9 19.83 4.29 24.79
N ILE A 10 18.52 4.16 24.99
CA ILE A 10 17.71 3.19 24.20
C ILE A 10 17.41 3.70 22.78
N VAL A 11 17.43 5.02 22.55
CA VAL A 11 17.10 5.61 21.23
C VAL A 11 18.26 5.47 20.22
N ALA A 12 19.49 5.22 20.66
CA ALA A 12 20.64 5.13 19.75
C ALA A 12 20.85 3.74 19.15
N LEU A 13 20.26 2.68 19.71
CA LEU A 13 20.48 1.30 19.21
C LEU A 13 19.53 0.89 18.07
N SER A 14 18.42 1.59 17.86
CA SER A 14 17.47 1.25 16.79
C SER A 14 17.89 1.78 15.41
N CYS A 15 18.84 2.72 15.33
CA CYS A 15 19.31 3.27 14.05
C CYS A 15 20.33 2.36 13.32
N VAL A 16 20.93 1.37 13.98
CA VAL A 16 21.97 0.52 13.37
C VAL A 16 21.39 -0.69 12.63
N PHE A 17 20.16 -1.12 12.97
CA PHE A 17 19.52 -2.27 12.31
C PHE A 17 18.98 -1.96 10.91
N LEU A 18 18.84 -0.68 10.53
CA LEU A 18 18.35 -0.29 9.20
C LEU A 18 19.45 -0.17 8.14
N LEU A 19 20.74 -0.33 8.51
CA LEU A 19 21.87 -0.24 7.58
C LEU A 19 22.46 -1.60 7.17
N HIS A 20 21.98 -2.73 7.72
CA HIS A 20 22.54 -4.06 7.46
C HIS A 20 21.71 -4.95 6.52
N MET A 21 20.60 -4.45 5.98
CA MET A 21 19.89 -5.12 4.90
C MET A 21 19.98 -4.28 3.62
N ASN A 22 20.63 -4.87 2.61
CA ASN A 22 20.62 -4.49 1.21
C ASN A 22 21.82 -3.69 0.66
N ALA A 23 23.04 -4.16 0.95
CA ALA A 23 24.19 -3.95 0.08
C ALA A 23 24.12 -4.89 -1.15
N ASN A 24 23.12 -4.71 -2.02
CA ASN A 24 23.21 -5.09 -3.45
C ASN A 24 22.04 -4.50 -4.26
N ARG A 25 21.98 -3.17 -4.41
CA ARG A 25 21.30 -2.55 -5.55
C ARG A 25 22.17 -1.44 -6.08
N ALA A 26 22.63 -1.63 -7.30
CA ALA A 26 23.32 -0.62 -8.08
C ALA A 26 22.50 0.68 -8.13
N ASN A 27 23.12 1.75 -7.65
CA ASN A 27 22.98 3.17 -8.00
C ASN A 27 21.58 3.80 -8.06
N PRO A 28 21.13 4.52 -7.01
CA PRO A 28 20.14 5.58 -7.13
C PRO A 28 20.85 6.95 -7.27
N PHE A 29 20.37 7.80 -8.17
CA PHE A 29 20.85 9.16 -8.47
C PHE A 29 22.06 9.30 -9.41
N SER A 30 21.80 9.22 -10.71
CA SER A 30 22.51 10.05 -11.69
C SER A 30 21.74 11.36 -11.86
N LEU A 31 22.15 12.42 -11.16
CA LEU A 31 21.73 13.79 -11.49
C LEU A 31 22.46 14.24 -12.76
N GLY A 32 21.84 13.97 -13.91
CA GLY A 32 22.16 14.67 -15.15
C GLY A 32 21.38 15.98 -15.19
N VAL A 33 22.01 17.09 -14.80
CA VAL A 33 21.48 18.43 -15.06
C VAL A 33 21.61 18.70 -16.56
N ALA A 34 20.50 18.63 -17.29
CA ALA A 34 20.39 19.19 -18.62
C ALA A 34 19.20 20.15 -18.64
N SER A 35 19.51 21.45 -18.66
CA SER A 35 18.56 22.52 -18.88
C SER A 35 18.16 22.55 -20.35
N LYS A 36 16.85 22.53 -20.65
CA LYS A 36 16.23 23.18 -21.82
C LYS A 36 14.69 23.17 -21.75
N ALA A 37 14.13 24.38 -21.69
CA ALA A 37 12.83 24.91 -22.18
C ALA A 37 11.49 24.15 -21.90
N PRO A 38 10.37 24.89 -21.75
CA PRO A 38 9.09 24.32 -21.35
C PRO A 38 8.41 23.66 -22.55
N GLU A 39 8.55 22.35 -22.70
CA GLU A 39 7.61 21.58 -23.49
C GLU A 39 6.36 21.36 -22.66
N THR A 40 5.25 21.90 -23.16
CA THR A 40 3.89 21.60 -22.70
C THR A 40 3.69 20.08 -22.77
N ILE A 41 3.87 19.41 -21.63
CA ILE A 41 3.59 17.99 -21.50
C ILE A 41 2.08 17.83 -21.66
N SER A 42 1.64 17.56 -22.88
CA SER A 42 0.33 16.99 -23.14
C SER A 42 0.34 15.62 -22.46
N VAL A 43 -0.18 15.58 -21.24
CA VAL A 43 -0.41 14.34 -20.48
C VAL A 43 -1.39 13.50 -21.30
N SER A 44 -0.84 12.63 -22.13
CA SER A 44 -1.61 11.56 -22.75
C SER A 44 -2.01 10.63 -21.61
N ILE A 45 -3.27 10.71 -21.20
CA ILE A 45 -3.88 9.84 -20.20
C ILE A 45 -4.03 8.47 -20.86
N THR A 46 -2.97 7.67 -20.83
CA THR A 46 -3.01 6.26 -21.18
C THR A 46 -3.93 5.55 -20.20
N LYS A 47 -4.97 4.90 -20.71
CA LYS A 47 -5.73 3.86 -20.01
C LYS A 47 -4.73 2.90 -19.37
N TYR A 48 -4.64 2.86 -18.03
CA TYR A 48 -3.78 1.91 -17.33
C TYR A 48 -4.39 0.52 -17.49
N GLU A 49 -3.87 -0.24 -18.45
CA GLU A 49 -4.30 -1.60 -18.77
C GLU A 49 -3.97 -2.59 -17.65
N ASP A 50 -3.03 -2.21 -16.77
CA ASP A 50 -2.61 -2.96 -15.60
C ASP A 50 -3.31 -2.45 -14.33
N CYS A 51 -4.65 -2.52 -14.28
CA CYS A 51 -5.41 -2.29 -13.04
C CYS A 51 -5.46 -3.55 -12.17
N ILE A 52 -5.71 -3.40 -10.87
CA ILE A 52 -5.93 -4.53 -9.98
C ILE A 52 -7.15 -5.33 -10.45
N GLN A 53 -6.93 -6.60 -10.82
CA GLN A 53 -7.98 -7.47 -11.32
C GLN A 53 -8.87 -8.01 -10.20
N LYS A 54 -10.19 -7.93 -10.40
CA LYS A 54 -11.20 -8.47 -9.47
C LYS A 54 -11.03 -9.98 -9.25
N GLU A 55 -10.57 -10.69 -10.27
CA GLU A 55 -10.28 -12.13 -10.27
C GLU A 55 -9.23 -12.49 -9.21
N SER A 56 -8.27 -11.60 -8.94
CA SER A 56 -7.27 -11.79 -7.89
C SER A 56 -7.92 -11.81 -6.50
N LEU A 57 -8.89 -10.92 -6.24
CA LEU A 57 -9.65 -10.91 -4.99
C LEU A 57 -10.54 -12.15 -4.86
N ILE A 58 -11.19 -12.57 -5.94
CA ILE A 58 -12.03 -13.78 -5.94
C ILE A 58 -11.19 -15.01 -5.61
N THR A 59 -10.04 -15.15 -6.26
CA THR A 59 -9.10 -16.25 -6.05
C THR A 59 -8.64 -16.33 -4.60
N ILE A 60 -8.22 -15.20 -4.01
CA ILE A 60 -7.77 -15.16 -2.62
C ILE A 60 -8.92 -15.47 -1.66
N LYS A 61 -10.12 -14.92 -1.87
CA LYS A 61 -11.29 -15.24 -1.02
C LYS A 61 -11.66 -16.72 -1.07
N ALA A 62 -11.60 -17.33 -2.26
CA ALA A 62 -11.86 -18.75 -2.42
C ALA A 62 -10.82 -19.61 -1.69
N PHE A 63 -9.54 -19.25 -1.78
CA PHE A 63 -8.45 -19.88 -1.03
C PHE A 63 -8.69 -19.77 0.49
N LEU A 64 -8.96 -18.57 1.00
CA LEU A 64 -9.18 -18.34 2.43
C LEU A 64 -10.38 -19.10 2.99
N LYS A 65 -11.44 -19.23 2.20
CA LYS A 65 -12.62 -20.03 2.55
C LYS A 65 -12.28 -21.53 2.62
N ARG A 66 -11.50 -22.04 1.66
CA ARG A 66 -11.06 -23.44 1.63
C ARG A 66 -10.21 -23.79 2.85
N GLU A 67 -9.28 -22.91 3.20
CA GLU A 67 -8.35 -23.11 4.33
C GLU A 67 -8.95 -22.74 5.69
N ASN A 68 -10.22 -22.32 5.75
CA ASN A 68 -10.88 -21.83 6.97
C ASN A 68 -10.06 -20.76 7.74
N ARG A 69 -9.38 -19.88 6.99
CA ARG A 69 -8.45 -18.86 7.53
C ARG A 69 -9.11 -17.53 7.86
N LEU A 70 -10.43 -17.42 7.69
CA LEU A 70 -11.18 -16.24 8.08
C LEU A 70 -11.66 -16.37 9.54
N PRO A 71 -11.61 -15.27 10.32
CA PRO A 71 -12.02 -15.31 11.71
C PRO A 71 -13.53 -15.56 11.81
N VAL A 72 -13.93 -16.49 12.68
CA VAL A 72 -15.32 -16.81 12.99
C VAL A 72 -15.65 -16.22 14.36
N GLY A 73 -16.51 -15.20 14.44
CA GLY A 73 -16.99 -14.68 15.72
C GLY A 73 -17.25 -13.17 15.76
N LYS A 74 -17.83 -12.70 16.89
CA LYS A 74 -18.40 -11.35 17.06
C LYS A 74 -17.39 -10.24 17.43
N ASN A 75 -16.09 -10.51 17.49
CA ASN A 75 -15.11 -9.55 18.04
C ASN A 75 -14.20 -8.88 16.98
N LEU A 76 -14.76 -8.55 15.82
CA LEU A 76 -14.04 -7.83 14.76
C LEU A 76 -14.07 -6.30 14.92
N SER A 77 -14.90 -5.76 15.82
CA SER A 77 -15.10 -4.31 15.95
C SER A 77 -13.82 -3.50 16.19
N LYS A 78 -12.90 -4.02 17.02
CA LYS A 78 -11.59 -3.40 17.26
C LYS A 78 -10.72 -3.43 16.00
N LEU A 79 -10.76 -4.54 15.27
CA LEU A 79 -10.02 -4.72 14.03
C LEU A 79 -10.57 -3.82 12.91
N ASP A 80 -11.89 -3.70 12.82
CA ASP A 80 -12.56 -2.77 11.89
C ASP A 80 -12.16 -1.32 12.17
N GLY A 81 -11.99 -0.96 13.44
CA GLY A 81 -11.45 0.34 13.84
C GLY A 81 -10.04 0.59 13.31
N GLN A 82 -9.16 -0.43 13.31
CA GLN A 82 -7.82 -0.32 12.74
C GLN A 82 -7.83 -0.27 11.22
N ILE A 83 -8.71 -1.06 10.58
CA ILE A 83 -8.90 -1.04 9.12
C ILE A 83 -9.34 0.35 8.67
N ARG A 84 -10.31 0.97 9.37
CA ARG A 84 -10.74 2.35 9.05
C ARG A 84 -9.61 3.35 9.15
N LYS A 85 -8.81 3.31 10.21
CA LYS A 85 -7.64 4.19 10.37
C LYS A 85 -6.64 4.02 9.23
N TYR A 86 -6.36 2.76 8.87
CA TYR A 86 -5.49 2.46 7.75
C TYR A 86 -6.07 3.03 6.44
N GLN A 87 -7.36 2.83 6.17
CA GLN A 87 -8.03 3.37 4.97
C GLN A 87 -7.94 4.90 4.91
N THR A 88 -8.08 5.60 6.05
CA THR A 88 -7.88 7.06 6.10
C THR A 88 -6.44 7.45 5.74
N SER A 89 -5.45 6.70 6.22
CA SER A 89 -4.03 6.92 5.87
C SER A 89 -3.76 6.61 4.40
N LEU A 90 -4.37 5.55 3.87
CA LEU A 90 -4.29 5.17 2.46
C LEU A 90 -4.83 6.29 1.57
N ASP A 91 -6.02 6.81 1.90
CA ASP A 91 -6.65 7.92 1.17
C ASP A 91 -5.78 9.17 1.19
N SER A 92 -5.23 9.51 2.35
CA SER A 92 -4.32 10.64 2.50
C SER A 92 -3.05 10.44 1.67
N THR A 93 -2.51 9.22 1.62
CA THR A 93 -1.31 8.91 0.82
C THR A 93 -1.60 9.09 -0.66
N ILE A 94 -2.67 8.46 -1.17
CA ILE A 94 -3.08 8.55 -2.58
C ILE A 94 -3.34 9.99 -3.00
N HIS A 95 -3.99 10.80 -2.15
CA HIS A 95 -4.27 12.20 -2.45
C HIS A 95 -3.00 13.04 -2.65
N ASN A 96 -1.89 12.66 -2.03
CA ASN A 96 -0.61 13.38 -2.13
C ASN A 96 0.29 12.83 -3.25
N LEU A 97 -0.14 11.82 -4.00
CA LEU A 97 0.58 11.24 -5.12
C LEU A 97 -0.03 11.70 -6.44
N ASN A 98 0.79 11.75 -7.50
CA ASN A 98 0.23 11.83 -8.85
C ASN A 98 -0.42 10.49 -9.23
N ALA A 99 -1.20 10.46 -10.32
CA ALA A 99 -1.94 9.27 -10.72
C ALA A 99 -1.06 8.03 -10.96
N ILE A 100 0.13 8.20 -11.56
CA ILE A 100 1.07 7.09 -11.83
C ILE A 100 1.58 6.49 -10.53
N ASP A 101 2.08 7.35 -9.64
CA ASP A 101 2.64 6.94 -8.36
C ASP A 101 1.56 6.33 -7.46
N ALA A 102 0.32 6.84 -7.52
CA ALA A 102 -0.82 6.29 -6.82
C ALA A 102 -1.16 4.87 -7.29
N HIS A 103 -1.21 4.62 -8.60
CA HIS A 103 -1.41 3.27 -9.15
C HIS A 103 -0.29 2.31 -8.72
N SER A 104 0.98 2.72 -8.86
CA SER A 104 2.12 1.89 -8.44
C SER A 104 2.06 1.54 -6.96
N PHE A 105 1.77 2.54 -6.11
CA PHE A 105 1.64 2.34 -4.67
C PHE A 105 0.51 1.36 -4.32
N LEU A 106 -0.65 1.48 -4.96
CA LEU A 106 -1.79 0.59 -4.76
C LEU A 106 -1.48 -0.86 -5.17
N HIS A 107 -0.79 -1.04 -6.30
CA HIS A 107 -0.38 -2.35 -6.78
C HIS A 107 0.64 -3.02 -5.86
N ASP A 108 1.65 -2.28 -5.41
CA ASP A 108 2.67 -2.80 -4.52
C ASP A 108 2.07 -3.15 -3.14
N GLU A 109 1.17 -2.32 -2.62
CA GLU A 109 0.50 -2.60 -1.35
C GLU A 109 -0.46 -3.79 -1.44
N PHE A 110 -1.18 -3.91 -2.55
CA PHE A 110 -2.01 -5.09 -2.83
C PHE A 110 -1.16 -6.36 -2.90
N ARG A 111 -0.02 -6.33 -3.60
CA ARG A 111 0.91 -7.46 -3.70
C ARG A 111 1.46 -7.83 -2.34
N ARG A 112 1.92 -6.85 -1.56
CA ARG A 112 2.44 -7.04 -0.20
C ARG A 112 1.40 -7.72 0.70
N CYS A 113 0.16 -7.27 0.68
CA CYS A 113 -0.91 -7.89 1.46
C CYS A 113 -1.24 -9.30 0.98
N LYS A 114 -1.22 -9.56 -0.33
CA LYS A 114 -1.40 -10.90 -0.89
C LYS A 114 -0.31 -11.85 -0.39
N GLU A 115 0.95 -11.43 -0.42
CA GLU A 115 2.09 -12.22 0.07
C GLU A 115 1.94 -12.54 1.57
N LEU A 116 1.56 -11.56 2.38
CA LEU A 116 1.32 -11.75 3.81
C LEU A 116 0.18 -12.74 4.08
N ILE A 117 -0.89 -12.70 3.29
CA ILE A 117 -1.98 -13.68 3.38
C ILE A 117 -1.50 -15.09 3.01
N LEU A 118 -0.72 -15.21 1.93
CA LEU A 118 -0.24 -16.51 1.45
C LEU A 118 0.87 -17.11 2.32
N SER A 119 1.53 -16.29 3.15
CA SER A 119 2.46 -16.79 4.15
C SER A 119 1.78 -17.76 5.13
N SER A 120 2.50 -18.82 5.49
CA SER A 120 2.02 -19.88 6.41
C SER A 120 1.85 -19.41 7.85
N GLU A 121 2.38 -18.23 8.20
CA GLU A 121 2.43 -17.71 9.57
C GLU A 121 1.30 -16.72 9.89
N SER A 122 0.51 -16.29 8.90
CA SER A 122 -0.53 -15.29 9.12
C SER A 122 -1.73 -15.88 9.89
N SER A 123 -1.97 -15.32 11.09
CA SER A 123 -3.18 -15.57 11.89
C SER A 123 -4.45 -15.20 11.13
N SER A 124 -5.60 -15.74 11.54
CA SER A 124 -6.89 -15.43 10.91
C SER A 124 -7.26 -13.95 10.99
N PHE A 125 -6.92 -13.27 12.10
CA PHE A 125 -7.14 -11.83 12.26
C PHE A 125 -6.25 -11.00 11.32
N LEU A 126 -4.96 -11.33 11.19
CA LEU A 126 -4.06 -10.65 10.24
C LEU A 126 -4.49 -10.91 8.80
N THR A 127 -4.91 -12.14 8.51
CA THR A 127 -5.47 -12.52 7.21
C THR A 127 -6.67 -11.66 6.85
N TYR A 128 -7.61 -11.50 7.79
CA TYR A 128 -8.77 -10.62 7.59
C TYR A 128 -8.35 -9.16 7.38
N TYR A 129 -7.42 -8.67 8.20
CA TYR A 129 -6.89 -7.31 8.08
C TYR A 129 -6.29 -7.03 6.69
N HIS A 130 -5.39 -7.89 6.23
CA HIS A 130 -4.76 -7.76 4.92
C HIS A 130 -5.75 -7.94 3.77
N LEU A 131 -6.74 -8.83 3.92
CA LEU A 131 -7.81 -8.96 2.94
C LEU A 131 -8.59 -7.66 2.78
N LYS A 132 -8.91 -6.98 3.90
CA LYS A 132 -9.59 -5.69 3.87
C LYS A 132 -8.76 -4.56 3.26
N ILE A 133 -7.44 -4.60 3.44
CA ILE A 133 -6.53 -3.68 2.73
C ILE A 133 -6.53 -3.96 1.23
N MET A 134 -6.46 -5.23 0.80
CA MET A 134 -6.53 -5.58 -0.62
C MET A 134 -7.84 -5.13 -1.27
N GLU A 135 -8.98 -5.29 -0.58
CA GLU A 135 -10.27 -4.77 -1.03
C GLU A 135 -10.23 -3.24 -1.19
N ALA A 136 -9.65 -2.53 -0.21
CA ALA A 136 -9.51 -1.07 -0.31
C ALA A 136 -8.63 -0.65 -1.49
N CYS A 137 -7.51 -1.35 -1.72
CA CYS A 137 -6.60 -1.01 -2.83
C CYS A 137 -7.31 -1.17 -4.18
N TYR A 138 -8.03 -2.28 -4.38
CA TYR A 138 -8.81 -2.51 -5.59
C TYR A 138 -9.85 -1.42 -5.85
N GLU A 139 -10.63 -1.03 -4.83
CA GLU A 139 -11.64 0.02 -5.01
C GLU A 139 -11.01 1.37 -5.36
N LYS A 140 -9.88 1.73 -4.73
CA LYS A 140 -9.19 2.99 -5.00
C LYS A 140 -8.55 3.00 -6.39
N ASP A 141 -7.95 1.90 -6.80
CA ASP A 141 -7.38 1.72 -8.13
C ASP A 141 -8.44 1.89 -9.23
N LYS A 142 -9.61 1.28 -9.01
CA LYS A 142 -10.78 1.43 -9.88
C LYS A 142 -11.25 2.89 -9.97
N MET A 143 -11.33 3.60 -8.85
CA MET A 143 -11.73 5.02 -8.81
C MET A 143 -10.75 5.95 -9.53
N LEU A 144 -9.44 5.69 -9.42
CA LEU A 144 -8.42 6.46 -10.16
C LEU A 144 -8.58 6.29 -11.67
N ASN A 145 -8.92 5.09 -12.13
CA ASN A 145 -9.19 4.84 -13.55
C ASN A 145 -10.50 5.51 -14.02
N GLU A 146 -11.57 5.44 -13.23
CA GLU A 146 -12.87 6.06 -13.57
C GLU A 146 -12.81 7.60 -13.58
N SER A 147 -12.11 8.20 -12.61
CA SER A 147 -11.92 9.66 -12.56
C SER A 147 -11.12 10.18 -13.77
N SER A 148 -10.12 9.40 -14.22
CA SER A 148 -9.35 9.69 -15.44
C SER A 148 -10.22 9.65 -16.71
N GLN A 149 -11.27 8.82 -16.75
CA GLN A 149 -12.21 8.77 -17.88
C GLN A 149 -13.17 9.97 -17.90
N ASN A 150 -13.67 10.38 -16.73
CA ASN A 150 -14.61 11.51 -16.63
C ASN A 150 -13.96 12.87 -16.97
N SER A 151 -12.65 13.03 -16.72
CA SER A 151 -11.92 14.23 -17.17
C SER A 151 -11.81 14.34 -18.69
N LEU A 152 -11.92 13.23 -19.43
CA LEU A 152 -11.83 13.20 -20.89
C LEU A 152 -13.19 13.43 -21.57
N ALA A 153 -14.32 13.13 -20.91
CA ALA A 153 -15.66 13.29 -21.48
C ALA A 153 -16.18 14.75 -21.44
N ASN A 154 -15.49 15.65 -20.73
CA ASN A 154 -15.87 17.05 -20.56
C ASN A 154 -14.91 18.03 -21.28
N LEU A 155 -14.05 17.52 -22.17
CA LEU A 155 -13.18 18.29 -23.08
C LEU A 155 -13.72 18.19 -24.51
#